data_AF-A0A7V3PKJ4-F1
#
_entry.id   AF-A0A7V3PKJ4-F1
#
_cell.length_a   1.000
_cell.length_b   1.000
_cell.length_c   1.000
_cell.angle_alpha   90.00
_cell.angle_beta   90.00
_cell.angle_gamma   90.00
#
_symmetry.space_group_name_H-M   'P 1'
#
loop_
_entity.id
_entity.type
_entity.pdbx_description
1 polymer ?
#
loop_
_entity_poly.entity_id
_entity_poly.type
_entity_poly.pdbx_seq_one_letter_code
_entity_poly.pdbx_strand_id
1 'polypeptide(L)'
;MINKYKERTVELSKNMMIKEQLFSLEAYREIKKAETIKTDVFIGDVLEVLKILPDEIVDCVVTSPPYWKQRDYGNTSQIGQEDTYEEYIEKLSSVFNELKRVLKPTGTFFLNVGYKYQEKEMLLIPELLAHNLQKNGWALINKIIWYKPNAMPSSFESRFSNVYEPIFLFVKKESKYNYYFSLDNLRIPTSNFTNEKSPEDILGFEVRNTLLKAKKSEGIVSKVYQNKQGEILVKVKWDDDNETLEIVQDFNKDSQNTIELICQDCGGIIKNEFHLNEHSDCEGFPIPLLPENTSYENLIEISQSLPLFEIESFFSESKKSNYNGKFKLSPQNRGASPGARKSLFGEYLVLQRRYKVYQSLIASYLRYWREKKKITIKEIDEKLGYKDTAGHWFRKDSGSWGKGGSIPLPDDWFKLKEILEFDDLYDRWVTETHLVLQTVKPHPKGKNPGDVWEIKLQPLSEAHFATFPEELVKKCIEAGCPEGGLVLDPFAGSGTVGKVANELNRNSILIEL
;
A
#
# COMPACT_ATOMS: atom_id res chain seq x y z
N MET A 1 -53.45 -14.34 -21.75
CA MET A 1 -52.19 -14.50 -22.50
C MET A 1 -51.20 -15.33 -21.70
N ILE A 2 -51.59 -16.56 -21.37
CA ILE A 2 -50.84 -17.55 -20.61
C ILE A 2 -51.12 -18.84 -21.38
N ASN A 3 -50.29 -19.19 -22.37
CA ASN A 3 -50.27 -20.49 -23.10
C ASN A 3 -49.38 -20.43 -24.36
N LYS A 4 -48.09 -20.06 -24.24
CA LYS A 4 -47.16 -20.22 -25.37
C LYS A 4 -45.69 -20.50 -25.04
N TYR A 5 -45.37 -20.92 -23.82
CA TYR A 5 -44.02 -21.35 -23.43
C TYR A 5 -44.02 -22.72 -22.76
N LYS A 6 -44.70 -23.69 -23.38
CA LYS A 6 -44.43 -25.12 -23.16
C LYS A 6 -44.00 -25.70 -24.50
N GLU A 7 -42.99 -26.56 -24.44
CA GLU A 7 -42.28 -27.23 -25.55
C GLU A 7 -41.04 -26.51 -26.09
N ARG A 8 -39.93 -26.70 -25.37
CA ARG A 8 -38.63 -27.03 -25.97
C ARG A 8 -37.74 -27.75 -24.95
N THR A 9 -38.13 -28.97 -24.61
CA THR A 9 -37.21 -29.96 -24.05
C THR A 9 -36.41 -30.52 -25.23
N VAL A 10 -35.13 -30.18 -25.36
CA VAL A 10 -34.22 -30.85 -26.31
C VAL A 10 -32.83 -30.97 -25.70
N GLU A 11 -32.32 -32.19 -25.72
CA GLU A 11 -30.94 -32.60 -25.44
C GLU A 11 -29.90 -31.60 -26.00
N LEU A 12 -29.12 -31.01 -25.12
CA LEU A 12 -28.06 -30.07 -25.47
C LEU A 12 -26.85 -30.83 -26.03
N SER A 13 -26.76 -30.89 -27.36
CA SER A 13 -25.58 -31.42 -28.05
C SER A 13 -24.41 -30.44 -27.99
N LYS A 14 -23.18 -30.97 -27.82
CA LYS A 14 -21.88 -30.27 -27.74
C LYS A 14 -21.65 -29.13 -28.76
N ASN A 15 -22.32 -29.16 -29.92
CA ASN A 15 -22.19 -28.14 -30.96
C ASN A 15 -22.95 -26.84 -30.65
N MET A 16 -23.95 -26.87 -29.75
CA MET A 16 -24.69 -25.68 -29.31
C MET A 16 -23.89 -24.89 -28.28
N MET A 17 -23.19 -25.58 -27.38
CA MET A 17 -22.25 -24.98 -26.41
C MET A 17 -21.16 -24.14 -27.08
N ILE A 18 -20.59 -24.62 -28.20
CA ILE A 18 -19.57 -23.88 -28.96
C ILE A 18 -20.15 -22.61 -29.58
N LYS A 19 -21.40 -22.65 -30.07
CA LYS A 19 -22.10 -21.48 -30.63
C LYS A 19 -22.46 -20.45 -29.55
N GLU A 20 -22.88 -20.89 -28.36
CA GLU A 20 -23.16 -20.00 -27.23
C GLU A 20 -21.88 -19.39 -26.65
N GLN A 21 -20.78 -20.14 -26.61
CA GLN A 21 -19.44 -19.62 -26.25
C GLN A 21 -18.92 -18.61 -27.27
N LEU A 22 -19.10 -18.86 -28.57
CA LEU A 22 -18.75 -17.90 -29.62
C LEU A 22 -19.61 -16.64 -29.53
N PHE A 23 -20.91 -16.78 -29.28
CA PHE A 23 -21.84 -15.66 -29.11
C PHE A 23 -21.50 -14.83 -27.85
N SER A 24 -21.09 -15.47 -26.75
CA SER A 24 -20.66 -14.77 -25.54
C SER A 24 -19.33 -14.04 -25.74
N LEU A 25 -18.39 -14.64 -26.47
CA LEU A 25 -17.12 -14.01 -26.85
C LEU A 25 -17.30 -12.85 -27.82
N GLU A 26 -18.23 -12.95 -28.76
CA GLU A 26 -18.59 -11.87 -29.70
C GLU A 26 -19.32 -10.73 -28.99
N ALA A 27 -20.30 -11.04 -28.15
CA ALA A 27 -20.94 -10.06 -27.26
C ALA A 27 -19.91 -9.37 -26.36
N TYR A 28 -18.88 -10.09 -25.89
CA TYR A 28 -17.80 -9.53 -25.08
C TYR A 28 -16.84 -8.63 -25.85
N ARG A 29 -16.53 -8.96 -27.12
CA ARG A 29 -15.77 -8.05 -28.00
C ARG A 29 -16.50 -6.74 -28.26
N GLU A 30 -17.82 -6.77 -28.26
CA GLU A 30 -18.66 -5.57 -28.34
C GLU A 30 -18.73 -4.81 -26.99
N ILE A 31 -18.74 -5.49 -25.84
CA ILE A 31 -18.67 -4.85 -24.49
C ILE A 31 -17.43 -3.97 -24.32
N LYS A 32 -16.25 -4.42 -24.80
CA LYS A 32 -15.02 -3.62 -24.74
C LYS A 32 -15.04 -2.36 -25.63
N LYS A 33 -15.97 -2.27 -26.57
CA LYS A 33 -16.13 -1.14 -27.51
C LYS A 33 -17.28 -0.20 -27.13
N ALA A 34 -18.19 -0.63 -26.27
CA ALA A 34 -19.39 0.12 -25.94
C ALA A 34 -19.15 1.11 -24.80
N GLU A 35 -19.56 2.37 -24.99
CA GLU A 35 -19.60 3.42 -23.95
C GLU A 35 -20.70 3.18 -22.88
N THR A 36 -21.47 2.10 -23.00
CA THR A 36 -22.61 1.78 -22.12
C THR A 36 -22.28 0.64 -21.15
N ILE A 37 -22.48 0.90 -19.86
CA ILE A 37 -22.40 -0.11 -18.78
C ILE A 37 -23.39 -1.25 -19.04
N LYS A 38 -22.93 -2.50 -18.89
CA LYS A 38 -23.75 -3.70 -19.14
C LYS A 38 -23.86 -4.58 -17.89
N THR A 39 -25.07 -5.07 -17.63
CA THR A 39 -25.36 -6.17 -16.70
C THR A 39 -25.86 -7.37 -17.48
N ASP A 40 -25.18 -8.50 -17.35
CA ASP A 40 -25.60 -9.79 -17.87
C ASP A 40 -26.08 -10.70 -16.72
N VAL A 41 -27.23 -11.35 -16.89
CA VAL A 41 -27.80 -12.28 -15.90
C VAL A 41 -27.89 -13.68 -16.50
N PHE A 42 -27.28 -14.65 -15.83
CA PHE A 42 -27.33 -16.06 -16.19
C PHE A 42 -28.23 -16.81 -15.19
N ILE A 43 -29.19 -17.56 -15.73
CA ILE A 43 -30.08 -18.42 -14.93
C ILE A 43 -29.59 -19.87 -15.05
N GLY A 44 -29.16 -20.46 -13.94
CA GLY A 44 -28.70 -21.85 -13.89
C GLY A 44 -27.79 -22.15 -12.70
N ASP A 45 -27.36 -23.40 -12.61
CA ASP A 45 -26.42 -23.85 -11.58
C ASP A 45 -25.12 -23.05 -11.66
N VAL A 46 -24.70 -22.51 -10.51
CA VAL A 46 -23.55 -21.61 -10.41
C VAL A 46 -22.26 -22.26 -10.94
N LEU A 47 -22.04 -23.55 -10.69
CA LEU A 47 -20.83 -24.22 -11.11
C LEU A 47 -20.83 -24.45 -12.63
N GLU A 48 -21.97 -24.78 -13.21
CA GLU A 48 -22.12 -24.93 -14.66
C GLU A 48 -21.97 -23.58 -15.38
N VAL A 49 -22.53 -22.51 -14.83
CA VAL A 49 -22.37 -21.16 -15.40
C VAL A 49 -20.91 -20.70 -15.28
N LEU A 50 -20.23 -20.91 -14.15
CA LEU A 50 -18.83 -20.52 -14.02
C LEU A 50 -17.94 -21.25 -15.06
N LYS A 51 -18.19 -22.53 -15.33
CA LYS A 51 -17.44 -23.32 -16.34
C LYS A 51 -17.53 -22.77 -17.76
N ILE A 52 -18.63 -22.08 -18.11
CA ILE A 52 -18.78 -21.47 -19.44
C ILE A 52 -18.18 -20.06 -19.54
N LEU A 53 -17.92 -19.40 -18.40
CA LEU A 53 -17.27 -18.09 -18.40
C LEU A 53 -15.79 -18.20 -18.80
N PRO A 54 -15.24 -17.24 -19.56
CA PRO A 54 -13.82 -17.22 -19.90
C PRO A 54 -12.92 -17.09 -18.67
N ASP A 55 -11.69 -17.62 -18.79
CA ASP A 55 -10.62 -17.43 -17.81
C ASP A 55 -10.29 -15.94 -17.65
N GLU A 56 -9.93 -15.54 -16.44
CA GLU A 56 -9.33 -14.24 -16.11
C GLU A 56 -10.09 -13.02 -16.67
N ILE A 57 -11.42 -13.07 -16.61
CA ILE A 57 -12.29 -12.03 -17.14
C ILE A 57 -12.82 -11.08 -16.06
N VAL A 58 -12.95 -11.56 -14.81
CA VAL A 58 -13.56 -10.81 -13.69
C VAL A 58 -12.51 -10.04 -12.89
N ASP A 59 -12.79 -8.76 -12.62
CA ASP A 59 -11.94 -7.90 -11.80
C ASP A 59 -12.27 -7.99 -10.31
N CYS A 60 -13.55 -8.08 -9.97
CA CYS A 60 -14.00 -8.13 -8.58
C CYS A 60 -15.17 -9.09 -8.41
N VAL A 61 -15.13 -9.92 -7.38
CA VAL A 61 -16.26 -10.75 -6.97
C VAL A 61 -16.78 -10.20 -5.66
N VAL A 62 -18.08 -9.93 -5.58
CA VAL A 62 -18.75 -9.51 -4.34
C VAL A 62 -19.97 -10.40 -4.20
N THR A 63 -20.04 -11.20 -3.14
CA THR A 63 -21.12 -12.18 -3.02
C THR A 63 -21.45 -12.57 -1.58
N SER A 64 -22.66 -13.09 -1.41
CA SER A 64 -23.14 -13.73 -0.19
C SER A 64 -23.87 -15.02 -0.60
N PRO A 65 -23.25 -16.20 -0.46
CA PRO A 65 -23.90 -17.45 -0.83
C PRO A 65 -25.10 -17.77 0.07
N PRO A 66 -25.99 -18.69 -0.34
CA PRO A 66 -27.03 -19.22 0.53
C PRO A 66 -26.46 -19.77 1.84
N TYR A 67 -26.89 -19.25 2.99
CA TYR A 67 -26.38 -19.73 4.29
C TYR A 67 -26.96 -21.09 4.66
N TRP A 68 -26.11 -21.97 5.21
CA TRP A 68 -26.48 -23.33 5.59
C TRP A 68 -27.70 -23.40 6.52
N LYS A 69 -28.70 -24.19 6.12
CA LYS A 69 -30.02 -24.39 6.74
C LYS A 69 -30.70 -23.07 7.13
N GLN A 70 -30.49 -22.01 6.35
CA GLN A 70 -31.12 -20.71 6.61
C GLN A 70 -32.44 -20.57 5.86
N ARG A 71 -32.50 -20.98 4.59
CA ARG A 71 -33.69 -20.93 3.73
C ARG A 71 -33.68 -22.09 2.76
N ASP A 72 -34.88 -22.59 2.46
CA ASP A 72 -35.12 -23.53 1.38
C ASP A 72 -35.77 -22.76 0.22
N TYR A 73 -35.11 -22.75 -0.93
CA TYR A 73 -35.54 -22.10 -2.16
C TYR A 73 -36.33 -23.04 -3.10
N GLY A 74 -36.59 -24.29 -2.67
CA GLY A 74 -37.40 -25.24 -3.42
C GLY A 74 -36.76 -25.77 -4.71
N ASN A 75 -35.45 -25.56 -4.89
CA ASN A 75 -34.68 -26.04 -6.04
C ASN A 75 -33.75 -27.19 -5.59
N THR A 76 -33.75 -28.30 -6.32
CA THR A 76 -32.92 -29.48 -6.00
C THR A 76 -31.42 -29.24 -6.12
N SER A 77 -31.01 -28.26 -6.94
CA SER A 77 -29.61 -27.87 -7.14
C SER A 77 -29.15 -26.77 -6.19
N GLN A 78 -29.99 -26.34 -5.25
CA GLN A 78 -29.61 -25.28 -4.30
C GLN A 78 -28.46 -25.73 -3.39
N ILE A 79 -27.59 -24.77 -3.06
CA ILE A 79 -26.60 -24.91 -1.99
C ILE A 79 -27.23 -24.39 -0.69
N GLY A 80 -26.83 -24.96 0.45
CA GLY A 80 -27.28 -24.52 1.77
C GLY A 80 -28.28 -25.47 2.44
N GLN A 81 -28.61 -26.60 1.81
CA GLN A 81 -29.49 -27.64 2.38
C GLN A 81 -28.80 -28.98 2.66
N GLU A 82 -27.47 -29.02 2.57
CA GLU A 82 -26.63 -30.19 2.87
C GLU A 82 -26.88 -30.73 4.29
N ASP A 83 -26.63 -32.02 4.51
CA ASP A 83 -26.91 -32.68 5.79
C ASP A 83 -25.95 -32.21 6.88
N THR A 84 -24.70 -31.94 6.52
CA THR A 84 -23.66 -31.41 7.42
C THR A 84 -23.14 -30.07 6.92
N TYR A 85 -22.61 -29.24 7.83
CA TYR A 85 -22.01 -27.96 7.43
C TYR A 85 -20.66 -28.16 6.72
N GLU A 86 -19.98 -29.29 6.96
CA GLU A 86 -18.76 -29.67 6.24
C GLU A 86 -19.05 -29.93 4.76
N GLU A 87 -20.11 -30.65 4.42
CA GLU A 87 -20.54 -30.86 3.04
C GLU A 87 -20.90 -29.53 2.35
N TYR A 88 -21.57 -28.63 3.08
CA TYR A 88 -21.85 -27.28 2.61
C TYR A 88 -20.56 -26.50 2.30
N ILE A 89 -19.56 -26.56 3.18
CA ILE A 89 -18.25 -25.94 2.97
C ILE A 89 -17.57 -26.53 1.73
N GLU A 90 -17.55 -27.84 1.56
CA GLU A 90 -16.91 -28.50 0.40
C GLU A 90 -17.59 -28.14 -0.93
N LYS A 91 -18.92 -28.02 -0.95
CA LYS A 91 -19.66 -27.56 -2.13
C LYS A 91 -19.32 -26.11 -2.48
N LEU A 92 -19.33 -25.20 -1.51
CA LEU A 92 -18.93 -23.81 -1.74
C LEU A 92 -17.47 -23.70 -2.18
N SER A 93 -16.57 -24.46 -1.56
CA SER A 93 -15.16 -24.52 -1.97
C SER A 93 -15.01 -25.00 -3.40
N SER A 94 -15.85 -25.92 -3.87
CA SER A 94 -15.85 -26.37 -5.27
C SER A 94 -16.24 -25.24 -6.24
N VAL A 95 -17.27 -24.46 -5.91
CA VAL A 95 -17.66 -23.25 -6.66
C VAL A 95 -16.53 -22.23 -6.67
N PHE A 96 -15.95 -21.93 -5.51
CA PHE A 96 -14.87 -20.96 -5.38
C PHE A 96 -13.54 -21.47 -5.95
N ASN A 97 -13.39 -22.77 -6.19
CA ASN A 97 -12.27 -23.31 -6.93
C ASN A 97 -12.35 -22.97 -8.41
N GLU A 98 -13.54 -23.12 -9.01
CA GLU A 98 -13.80 -22.70 -10.39
C GLU A 98 -13.72 -21.17 -10.53
N LEU A 99 -14.21 -20.43 -9.53
CA LEU A 99 -14.14 -18.98 -9.48
C LEU A 99 -12.70 -18.44 -9.64
N LYS A 100 -11.68 -19.13 -9.12
CA LYS A 100 -10.27 -18.72 -9.30
C LYS A 100 -9.87 -18.66 -10.76
N ARG A 101 -10.38 -19.55 -11.61
CA ARG A 101 -10.07 -19.54 -13.06
C ARG A 101 -10.62 -18.27 -13.70
N VAL A 102 -11.85 -17.92 -13.38
CA VAL A 102 -12.58 -16.77 -13.95
C VAL A 102 -12.04 -15.42 -13.42
N LEU A 103 -11.56 -15.38 -12.18
CA LEU A 103 -10.97 -14.17 -11.59
C LEU A 103 -9.63 -13.81 -12.26
N LYS A 104 -9.37 -12.53 -12.52
CA LYS A 104 -8.05 -12.06 -12.99
C LYS A 104 -6.95 -12.27 -11.94
N PRO A 105 -5.66 -12.33 -12.34
CA PRO A 105 -4.55 -12.32 -11.39
C PRO A 105 -4.59 -11.11 -10.45
N THR A 106 -5.02 -9.96 -10.94
CA THR A 106 -5.16 -8.74 -10.14
C THR A 106 -6.48 -8.66 -9.36
N GLY A 107 -7.39 -9.62 -9.52
CA GLY A 107 -8.76 -9.52 -9.04
C GLY A 107 -8.92 -9.78 -7.54
N THR A 108 -10.01 -9.25 -6.99
CA THR A 108 -10.37 -9.40 -5.57
C THR A 108 -11.67 -10.16 -5.39
N PHE A 109 -11.80 -10.90 -4.29
CA PHE A 109 -13.00 -11.66 -3.95
C PHE A 109 -13.47 -11.33 -2.52
N PHE A 110 -14.59 -10.64 -2.41
CA PHE A 110 -15.29 -10.34 -1.16
C PHE A 110 -16.40 -11.37 -0.92
N LEU A 111 -16.24 -12.14 0.15
CA LEU A 111 -17.16 -13.21 0.54
C LEU A 111 -17.80 -12.89 1.88
N ASN A 112 -19.11 -12.66 1.90
CA ASN A 112 -19.88 -12.50 3.14
C ASN A 112 -20.60 -13.80 3.50
N VAL A 113 -20.28 -14.38 4.67
CA VAL A 113 -20.96 -15.57 5.19
C VAL A 113 -21.24 -15.38 6.67
N GLY A 114 -22.50 -15.55 7.07
CA GLY A 114 -22.96 -15.37 8.44
C GLY A 114 -22.73 -16.60 9.32
N TYR A 115 -22.78 -16.38 10.64
CA TYR A 115 -22.70 -17.45 11.62
C TYR A 115 -24.01 -18.22 11.73
N LYS A 116 -23.90 -19.53 12.01
CA LYS A 116 -25.04 -20.39 12.36
C LYS A 116 -24.82 -21.00 13.74
N TYR A 117 -25.92 -21.33 14.39
CA TYR A 117 -25.91 -22.07 15.64
C TYR A 117 -26.64 -23.40 15.46
N GLN A 118 -26.10 -24.45 16.08
CA GLN A 118 -26.73 -25.76 16.20
C GLN A 118 -26.65 -26.16 17.67
N GLU A 119 -27.77 -26.58 18.27
CA GLU A 119 -27.82 -27.01 19.69
C GLU A 119 -27.20 -25.99 20.68
N LYS A 120 -27.38 -24.68 20.40
CA LYS A 120 -26.81 -23.53 21.15
C LYS A 120 -25.30 -23.32 21.01
N GLU A 121 -24.60 -24.16 20.28
CA GLU A 121 -23.19 -23.98 19.90
C GLU A 121 -23.08 -23.08 18.67
N MET A 122 -22.10 -22.16 18.66
CA MET A 122 -21.77 -21.37 17.47
C MET A 122 -20.90 -22.21 16.55
N LEU A 123 -21.39 -22.46 15.33
CA LEU A 123 -20.59 -23.12 14.31
C LEU A 123 -19.67 -22.10 13.66
N LEU A 124 -18.37 -22.40 13.59
CA LEU A 124 -17.34 -21.57 12.97
C LEU A 124 -17.33 -21.69 11.44
N ILE A 125 -18.51 -21.83 10.81
CA ILE A 125 -18.66 -22.04 9.36
C ILE A 125 -17.88 -20.98 8.56
N PRO A 126 -17.98 -19.66 8.84
CA PRO A 126 -17.23 -18.67 8.08
C PRO A 126 -15.72 -18.88 8.15
N GLU A 127 -15.16 -19.17 9.34
CA GLU A 127 -13.73 -19.42 9.52
C GLU A 127 -13.27 -20.73 8.89
N LEU A 128 -14.07 -21.80 9.00
CA LEU A 128 -13.75 -23.09 8.41
C LEU A 128 -13.77 -23.03 6.88
N LEU A 129 -14.74 -22.32 6.30
CA LEU A 129 -14.76 -22.03 4.87
C LEU A 129 -13.53 -21.22 4.46
N ALA A 130 -13.21 -20.15 5.17
CA ALA A 130 -12.05 -19.33 4.88
C ALA A 130 -10.73 -20.13 4.93
N HIS A 131 -10.57 -20.99 5.93
CA HIS A 131 -9.44 -21.91 6.05
C HIS A 131 -9.37 -22.91 4.90
N ASN A 132 -10.51 -23.47 4.49
CA ASN A 132 -10.59 -24.38 3.34
C ASN A 132 -10.16 -23.67 2.04
N LEU A 133 -10.60 -22.44 1.82
CA LEU A 133 -10.17 -21.63 0.68
C LEU A 133 -8.66 -21.34 0.71
N GLN A 134 -8.07 -21.04 1.87
CA GLN A 134 -6.62 -20.83 1.98
C GLN A 134 -5.79 -22.07 1.65
N LYS A 135 -6.29 -23.27 1.98
CA LYS A 135 -5.69 -24.54 1.55
C LYS A 135 -5.76 -24.70 0.04
N ASN A 136 -6.85 -24.22 -0.56
CA ASN A 136 -7.12 -24.28 -1.98
C ASN A 136 -6.56 -23.07 -2.77
N GLY A 137 -5.42 -22.51 -2.39
CA GLY A 137 -4.73 -21.52 -3.23
C GLY A 137 -5.34 -20.11 -3.21
N TRP A 138 -6.23 -19.80 -2.27
CA TRP A 138 -6.59 -18.42 -1.96
C TRP A 138 -5.64 -17.82 -0.90
N ALA A 139 -5.43 -16.51 -0.96
CA ALA A 139 -4.82 -15.75 0.13
C ALA A 139 -5.88 -14.84 0.77
N LEU A 140 -6.10 -15.03 2.07
CA LEU A 140 -6.95 -14.13 2.87
C LEU A 140 -6.16 -12.87 3.22
N ILE A 141 -6.63 -11.72 2.75
CA ILE A 141 -6.01 -10.41 2.97
C ILE A 141 -6.59 -9.73 4.21
N ASN A 142 -7.92 -9.69 4.32
CA ASN A 142 -8.62 -9.09 5.45
C ASN A 142 -9.86 -9.91 5.84
N LYS A 143 -10.12 -10.00 7.15
CA LYS A 143 -11.43 -10.32 7.72
C LYS A 143 -12.07 -9.01 8.17
N ILE A 144 -12.96 -8.47 7.35
CA ILE A 144 -13.72 -7.26 7.65
C ILE A 144 -14.92 -7.64 8.52
N ILE A 145 -15.20 -6.85 9.55
CA ILE A 145 -16.35 -7.01 10.44
C ILE A 145 -17.42 -6.03 10.00
N TRP A 146 -18.50 -6.56 9.42
CA TRP A 146 -19.71 -5.77 9.23
C TRP A 146 -20.51 -5.77 10.53
N TYR A 147 -20.47 -4.65 11.25
CA TYR A 147 -21.27 -4.41 12.44
C TYR A 147 -22.65 -3.86 12.06
N LYS A 148 -23.70 -4.49 12.59
CA LYS A 148 -25.11 -4.16 12.34
C LYS A 148 -25.67 -3.42 13.57
N PRO A 149 -25.66 -2.07 13.61
CA PRO A 149 -26.10 -1.31 14.79
C PRO A 149 -27.61 -1.46 15.05
N ASN A 150 -28.39 -1.85 14.04
CA ASN A 150 -29.82 -2.17 14.14
C ASN A 150 -30.10 -3.67 14.05
N ALA A 151 -29.17 -4.52 14.49
CA ALA A 151 -29.41 -5.96 14.58
C ALA A 151 -30.65 -6.25 15.45
N MET A 152 -31.50 -7.18 15.01
CA MET A 152 -32.69 -7.55 15.78
C MET A 152 -32.29 -8.04 17.18
N PRO A 153 -32.88 -7.49 18.26
CA PRO A 153 -32.66 -7.99 19.61
C PRO A 153 -33.04 -9.45 19.68
N SER A 154 -32.21 -10.27 20.33
CA SER A 154 -32.57 -11.66 20.60
C SER A 154 -32.92 -11.82 22.07
N SER A 155 -33.93 -12.65 22.36
CA SER A 155 -34.37 -12.98 23.72
C SER A 155 -33.57 -14.11 24.36
N PHE A 156 -32.41 -14.46 23.80
CA PHE A 156 -31.58 -15.55 24.34
C PHE A 156 -30.95 -15.13 25.67
N GLU A 157 -31.21 -15.89 26.73
CA GLU A 157 -30.61 -15.64 28.06
C GLU A 157 -29.23 -16.28 28.21
N SER A 158 -28.92 -17.31 27.41
CA SER A 158 -27.72 -18.13 27.57
C SER A 158 -26.50 -17.68 26.74
N ARG A 159 -26.61 -16.58 25.98
CA ARG A 159 -25.52 -16.06 25.12
C ARG A 159 -25.78 -14.62 24.68
N PHE A 160 -24.72 -13.95 24.22
CA PHE A 160 -24.85 -12.66 23.55
C PHE A 160 -25.49 -12.77 22.16
N SER A 161 -26.16 -11.70 21.74
CA SER A 161 -26.68 -11.55 20.38
C SER A 161 -25.51 -11.45 19.39
N ASN A 162 -25.58 -12.18 18.28
CA ASN A 162 -24.65 -12.00 17.17
C ASN A 162 -25.09 -10.78 16.36
N VAL A 163 -24.32 -9.69 16.46
CA VAL A 163 -24.64 -8.38 15.85
C VAL A 163 -23.69 -8.00 14.71
N TYR A 164 -22.86 -8.93 14.26
CA TYR A 164 -21.92 -8.70 13.16
C TYR A 164 -21.78 -9.92 12.27
N GLU A 165 -21.33 -9.70 11.04
CA GLU A 165 -20.96 -10.74 10.09
C GLU A 165 -19.57 -10.49 9.51
N PRO A 166 -18.79 -11.53 9.22
CA PRO A 166 -17.51 -11.39 8.56
C PRO A 166 -17.68 -11.24 7.04
N ILE A 167 -16.78 -10.45 6.47
CA ILE A 167 -16.56 -10.35 5.03
C ILE A 167 -15.09 -10.63 4.81
N PHE A 168 -14.81 -11.70 4.10
CA PHE A 168 -13.45 -12.10 3.81
C PHE A 168 -13.04 -11.52 2.46
N LEU A 169 -11.92 -10.79 2.45
CA LEU A 169 -11.25 -10.36 1.24
C LEU A 169 -10.18 -11.37 0.87
N PHE A 170 -10.43 -12.11 -0.21
CA PHE A 170 -9.50 -13.05 -0.82
C PHE A 170 -8.92 -12.52 -2.12
N VAL A 171 -7.72 -13.00 -2.44
CA VAL A 171 -7.05 -12.87 -3.74
C VAL A 171 -6.40 -14.19 -4.12
N LYS A 172 -6.03 -14.39 -5.39
CA LYS A 172 -5.23 -15.55 -5.79
C LYS A 172 -3.90 -15.55 -5.03
N LYS A 173 -3.49 -16.69 -4.48
CA LYS A 173 -2.32 -16.78 -3.60
C LYS A 173 -1.01 -16.43 -4.31
N GLU A 174 -0.90 -16.79 -5.58
CA GLU A 174 0.21 -16.45 -6.48
C GLU A 174 0.31 -14.95 -6.78
N SER A 175 -0.80 -14.21 -6.70
CA SER A 175 -0.88 -12.78 -7.02
C SER A 175 -1.06 -11.89 -5.79
N LYS A 176 -0.89 -12.43 -4.58
CA LYS A 176 -1.15 -11.72 -3.31
C LYS A 176 -0.35 -10.43 -3.07
N TYR A 177 0.71 -10.18 -3.85
CA TYR A 177 1.49 -8.95 -3.80
C TYR A 177 1.15 -7.95 -4.93
N ASN A 178 0.37 -8.37 -5.93
CA ASN A 178 0.08 -7.63 -7.15
C ASN A 178 -1.42 -7.70 -7.50
N TYR A 179 -2.28 -7.36 -6.55
CA TYR A 179 -3.74 -7.26 -6.74
C TYR A 179 -4.19 -5.81 -6.74
N TYR A 180 -5.31 -5.53 -7.40
CA TYR A 180 -5.91 -4.19 -7.41
C TYR A 180 -6.59 -3.93 -6.06
N PHE A 181 -6.27 -2.80 -5.45
CA PHE A 181 -6.96 -2.33 -4.25
C PHE A 181 -6.86 -0.82 -4.12
N SER A 182 -8.00 -0.14 -4.00
CA SER A 182 -8.07 1.32 -3.84
C SER A 182 -8.73 1.69 -2.52
N LEU A 183 -8.14 2.63 -1.79
CA LEU A 183 -8.77 3.21 -0.60
C LEU A 183 -9.29 4.61 -0.85
N ASP A 184 -9.05 5.18 -2.02
CA ASP A 184 -9.16 6.62 -2.23
C ASP A 184 -10.55 7.18 -2.01
N ASN A 185 -11.59 6.45 -2.42
CA ASN A 185 -12.99 6.83 -2.21
C ASN A 185 -13.52 6.41 -0.82
N LEU A 186 -12.76 5.59 -0.09
CA LEU A 186 -13.15 5.02 1.20
C LEU A 186 -12.44 5.66 2.39
N ARG A 187 -11.45 6.52 2.14
CA ARG A 187 -10.68 7.18 3.19
C ARG A 187 -11.58 8.07 4.02
N ILE A 188 -11.33 8.06 5.33
CA ILE A 188 -12.06 8.91 6.28
C ILE A 188 -11.30 10.23 6.38
N PRO A 189 -11.94 11.37 6.05
CA PRO A 189 -11.34 12.67 6.25
C PRO A 189 -10.89 12.85 7.70
N THR A 190 -9.70 13.40 7.89
CA THR A 190 -9.15 13.67 9.22
C THR A 190 -8.88 15.16 9.36
N SER A 191 -9.62 15.82 10.26
CA SER A 191 -9.39 17.23 10.61
C SER A 191 -8.16 17.44 11.50
N ASN A 192 -7.73 16.41 12.23
CA ASN A 192 -6.76 16.54 13.33
C ASN A 192 -5.34 16.09 12.97
N PHE A 193 -5.06 15.88 11.68
CA PHE A 193 -3.72 15.59 11.19
C PHE A 193 -3.29 16.68 10.21
N THR A 194 -3.05 17.88 10.74
CA THR A 194 -2.31 18.90 10.00
C THR A 194 -0.84 18.72 10.36
N ASN A 195 -0.01 18.34 9.39
CA ASN A 195 1.45 18.40 9.54
C ASN A 195 1.98 19.80 9.21
N GLU A 196 1.12 20.82 9.24
CA GLU A 196 1.53 22.20 9.14
C GLU A 196 2.34 22.52 10.40
N LYS A 197 3.66 22.54 10.21
CA LYS A 197 4.64 22.95 11.20
C LYS A 197 5.12 24.32 10.82
N SER A 198 5.11 25.24 11.76
CA SER A 198 5.85 26.49 11.65
C SER A 198 7.33 26.23 11.93
N PRO A 199 8.26 27.01 11.37
CA PRO A 199 9.69 26.88 11.66
C PRO A 199 10.01 26.91 13.16
N GLU A 200 9.28 27.66 13.97
CA GLU A 200 9.47 27.68 15.43
C GLU A 200 9.13 26.36 16.14
N ASP A 201 8.28 25.51 15.57
CA ASP A 201 7.81 24.27 16.22
C ASP A 201 8.91 23.22 16.38
N ILE A 202 10.00 23.31 15.61
CA ILE A 202 11.11 22.36 15.67
C ILE A 202 12.17 22.73 16.70
N LEU A 203 12.01 23.85 17.40
CA LEU A 203 12.91 24.22 18.50
C LEU A 203 12.86 23.14 19.59
N GLY A 204 14.03 22.64 20.00
CA GLY A 204 14.14 21.54 20.97
C GLY A 204 13.93 20.14 20.38
N PHE A 205 13.73 19.98 19.07
CA PHE A 205 13.60 18.66 18.47
C PHE A 205 14.93 17.90 18.51
N GLU A 206 14.84 16.58 18.73
CA GLU A 206 15.97 15.66 18.53
C GLU A 206 16.40 15.68 17.06
N VAL A 207 17.72 15.70 16.86
CA VAL A 207 18.38 15.58 15.56
C VAL A 207 19.21 14.31 15.56
N ARG A 208 19.05 13.49 14.53
CA ARG A 208 19.83 12.25 14.37
C ARG A 208 20.71 12.33 13.14
N ASN A 209 22.01 12.14 13.33
CA ASN A 209 22.94 12.02 12.23
C ASN A 209 23.04 10.57 11.75
N THR A 210 22.43 10.28 10.60
CA THR A 210 22.53 8.94 9.96
C THR A 210 23.66 8.85 8.93
N LEU A 211 24.35 9.96 8.66
CA LEU A 211 25.40 10.08 7.66
C LEU A 211 26.82 10.00 8.24
N LEU A 212 26.98 9.91 9.56
CA LEU A 212 28.25 9.64 10.23
C LEU A 212 28.42 8.16 10.56
N LYS A 213 29.51 7.55 10.07
CA LYS A 213 29.87 6.15 10.35
C LYS A 213 30.46 5.94 11.74
N ALA A 214 31.17 6.93 12.27
CA ALA A 214 32.02 6.78 13.46
C ALA A 214 31.22 6.74 14.78
N LYS A 215 30.06 7.40 14.85
CA LYS A 215 29.10 7.35 15.95
C LYS A 215 27.76 7.85 15.42
N LYS A 216 26.65 7.20 15.83
CA LYS A 216 25.34 7.85 15.77
C LYS A 216 25.41 9.01 16.75
N SER A 217 25.57 10.22 16.25
CA SER A 217 25.44 11.42 17.07
C SER A 217 23.97 11.81 17.10
N GLU A 218 23.50 12.08 18.31
CA GLU A 218 22.24 12.73 18.55
C GLU A 218 22.55 14.18 18.94
N GLY A 219 21.57 15.04 18.74
CA GLY A 219 21.68 16.47 19.01
C GLY A 219 20.31 17.08 19.16
N ILE A 220 20.27 18.36 19.47
CA ILE A 220 19.02 19.10 19.70
C ILE A 220 19.07 20.41 18.91
N VAL A 221 17.94 20.78 18.31
CA VAL A 221 17.75 22.10 17.72
C VAL A 221 17.78 23.16 18.83
N SER A 222 18.83 23.98 18.86
CA SER A 222 19.00 25.03 19.85
C SER A 222 18.50 26.40 19.39
N LYS A 223 18.48 26.65 18.07
CA LYS A 223 17.97 27.89 17.46
C LYS A 223 17.39 27.64 16.07
N VAL A 224 16.43 28.49 15.67
CA VAL A 224 15.82 28.47 14.33
C VAL A 224 15.98 29.83 13.66
N TYR A 225 16.37 29.81 12.39
CA TYR A 225 16.63 30.98 11.56
C TYR A 225 15.90 30.89 10.22
N GLN A 226 15.68 32.04 9.60
CA GLN A 226 15.34 32.17 8.19
C GLN A 226 16.33 33.09 7.48
N ASN A 227 16.80 32.69 6.30
CA ASN A 227 17.63 33.55 5.46
C ASN A 227 16.80 34.40 4.50
N LYS A 228 17.44 35.30 3.74
CA LYS A 228 16.78 36.19 2.78
C LYS A 228 16.08 35.45 1.63
N GLN A 229 16.55 34.25 1.31
CA GLN A 229 15.98 33.35 0.32
C GLN A 229 14.73 32.60 0.86
N GLY A 230 14.40 32.77 2.14
CA GLY A 230 13.28 32.10 2.80
C GLY A 230 13.58 30.68 3.27
N GLU A 231 14.82 30.19 3.12
CA GLU A 231 15.25 28.88 3.62
C GLU A 231 15.26 28.90 5.16
N ILE A 232 14.84 27.78 5.74
CA ILE A 232 14.90 27.57 7.20
C ILE A 232 16.23 26.93 7.55
N LEU A 233 16.92 27.49 8.54
CA LEU A 233 18.17 26.97 9.06
C LEU A 233 18.04 26.75 10.57
N VAL A 234 18.73 25.76 11.10
CA VAL A 234 18.75 25.50 12.54
C VAL A 234 20.16 25.31 13.05
N LYS A 235 20.40 25.87 14.24
CA LYS A 235 21.60 25.53 15.00
C LYS A 235 21.34 24.22 15.73
N VAL A 236 22.18 23.23 15.49
CA VAL A 236 22.13 21.94 16.17
C VAL A 236 23.27 21.89 17.18
N LYS A 237 22.94 21.66 18.45
CA LYS A 237 23.93 21.33 19.48
C LYS A 237 24.01 19.80 19.58
N TRP A 238 25.16 19.24 19.27
CA TRP A 238 25.40 17.80 19.28
C TRP A 238 25.86 17.32 20.66
N ASP A 239 25.73 16.01 20.91
CA ASP A 239 26.15 15.37 22.18
C ASP A 239 27.66 15.47 22.47
N ASP A 240 28.48 15.75 21.46
CA ASP A 240 29.92 15.95 21.58
C ASP A 240 30.30 17.44 21.79
N ASP A 241 29.32 18.25 22.18
CA ASP A 241 29.40 19.71 22.38
C ASP A 241 29.75 20.53 21.12
N ASN A 242 29.83 19.89 19.95
CA ASN A 242 29.97 20.63 18.69
C ASN A 242 28.63 21.26 18.30
N GLU A 243 28.71 22.35 17.54
CA GLU A 243 27.53 23.03 16.99
C GLU A 243 27.63 23.11 15.47
N THR A 244 26.55 22.78 14.78
CA THR A 244 26.44 22.95 13.31
C THR A 244 25.23 23.79 12.95
N LEU A 245 25.26 24.37 11.75
CA LEU A 245 24.15 25.13 11.19
C LEU A 245 23.62 24.38 9.98
N GLU A 246 22.44 23.78 10.13
CA GLU A 246 21.87 22.87 9.15
C GLU A 246 20.66 23.48 8.45
N ILE A 247 20.53 23.24 7.15
CA ILE A 247 19.34 23.61 6.38
C ILE A 247 18.22 22.64 6.73
N VAL A 248 17.00 23.14 6.93
CA VAL A 248 15.82 22.31 7.13
C VAL A 248 15.02 22.26 5.83
N GLN A 249 14.74 21.05 5.35
CA GLN A 249 13.87 20.84 4.21
C GLN A 249 12.45 21.28 4.55
N ASP A 250 11.73 21.84 3.57
CA ASP A 250 10.29 22.10 3.63
C ASP A 250 9.55 20.92 4.29
N PHE A 251 8.82 21.21 5.37
CA PHE A 251 8.10 20.22 6.18
C PHE A 251 7.09 19.39 5.37
N ASN A 252 6.64 19.92 4.22
CA ASN A 252 5.72 19.23 3.33
C ASN A 252 6.42 18.29 2.33
N LYS A 253 7.74 18.38 2.14
CA LYS A 253 8.49 17.51 1.20
C LYS A 253 8.97 16.22 1.88
N ASP A 254 8.90 15.10 1.16
CA ASP A 254 9.12 13.75 1.71
C ASP A 254 10.58 13.28 1.69
N SER A 255 11.44 13.99 0.96
CA SER A 255 12.75 13.44 0.63
C SER A 255 13.71 14.51 0.07
N GLN A 256 14.83 14.00 -0.40
CA GLN A 256 15.86 14.70 -1.14
C GLN A 256 15.29 15.36 -2.40
N ASN A 257 15.77 16.56 -2.70
CA ASN A 257 15.38 17.29 -3.90
C ASN A 257 15.87 16.56 -5.16
N THR A 258 15.01 16.51 -6.17
CA THR A 258 15.44 16.07 -7.51
C THR A 258 16.01 17.26 -8.27
N ILE A 259 17.06 17.02 -9.03
CA ILE A 259 17.70 18.00 -9.91
C ILE A 259 17.78 17.42 -11.31
N GLU A 260 17.91 18.31 -12.29
CA GLU A 260 18.22 17.92 -13.66
C GLU A 260 19.74 17.83 -13.86
N LEU A 261 20.18 17.00 -14.79
CA LEU A 261 21.57 16.97 -15.24
C LEU A 261 21.64 17.37 -16.72
N ILE A 262 22.72 18.02 -17.14
CA ILE A 262 23.00 18.32 -18.55
C ILE A 262 24.09 17.39 -19.06
N CYS A 263 23.81 16.62 -20.11
CA CYS A 263 24.83 15.85 -20.82
C CYS A 263 25.83 16.81 -21.50
N GLN A 264 27.13 16.64 -21.22
CA GLN A 264 28.18 17.51 -21.77
C GLN A 264 28.42 17.31 -23.27
N ASP A 265 28.11 16.12 -23.78
CA ASP A 265 28.32 15.76 -25.18
C ASP A 265 27.18 16.26 -26.08
N CYS A 266 25.95 15.81 -25.82
CA CYS A 266 24.81 16.16 -26.66
C CYS A 266 23.94 17.33 -26.17
N GLY A 267 24.21 17.87 -24.97
CA GLY A 267 23.42 18.96 -24.37
C GLY A 267 22.04 18.56 -23.84
N GLY A 268 21.68 17.27 -23.90
CA GLY A 268 20.38 16.77 -23.45
C GLY A 268 20.18 16.86 -21.93
N ILE A 269 18.90 16.99 -21.51
CA ILE A 269 18.50 17.12 -20.11
C ILE A 269 18.07 15.76 -19.54
N ILE A 270 18.75 15.32 -18.48
CA ILE A 270 18.49 14.07 -17.76
C ILE A 270 17.68 14.39 -16.51
N LYS A 271 16.42 13.91 -16.46
CA LYS A 271 15.47 14.21 -15.38
C LYS A 271 15.36 13.09 -14.33
N ASN A 272 15.77 11.89 -14.68
CA ASN A 272 15.68 10.70 -13.83
C ASN A 272 16.67 9.62 -14.30
N GLU A 273 16.81 8.55 -13.51
CA GLU A 273 17.76 7.46 -13.79
C GLU A 273 17.39 6.63 -15.04
N PHE A 274 16.12 6.61 -15.47
CA PHE A 274 15.74 5.93 -16.72
C PHE A 274 16.29 6.67 -17.94
N HIS A 275 16.19 8.01 -17.94
CA HIS A 275 16.71 8.86 -19.01
C HIS A 275 18.24 8.78 -19.11
N LEU A 276 18.94 8.44 -18.02
CA LEU A 276 20.40 8.27 -18.02
C LEU A 276 20.86 7.21 -19.05
N ASN A 277 20.05 6.17 -19.30
CA ASN A 277 20.39 5.13 -20.25
C ASN A 277 20.32 5.58 -21.72
N GLU A 278 19.53 6.61 -22.01
CA GLU A 278 19.42 7.21 -23.35
C GLU A 278 20.71 7.94 -23.76
N HIS A 279 21.58 8.22 -22.79
CA HIS A 279 22.89 8.87 -22.97
C HIS A 279 24.05 7.89 -22.84
N SER A 280 23.82 6.59 -23.06
CA SER A 280 24.86 5.55 -22.92
C SER A 280 26.00 5.66 -23.94
N ASP A 281 25.72 6.22 -25.12
CA ASP A 281 26.70 6.47 -26.18
C ASP A 281 27.37 7.85 -26.07
N CYS A 282 26.95 8.69 -25.11
CA CYS A 282 27.50 10.03 -24.92
C CYS A 282 28.84 9.99 -24.15
N GLU A 283 29.76 10.87 -24.53
CA GLU A 283 31.04 11.02 -23.83
C GLU A 283 30.95 11.95 -22.61
N GLY A 284 31.81 11.71 -21.61
CA GLY A 284 31.91 12.54 -20.42
C GLY A 284 30.83 12.28 -19.36
N PHE A 285 30.84 13.12 -18.33
CA PHE A 285 29.94 13.00 -17.19
C PHE A 285 28.96 14.18 -17.17
N PRO A 286 27.65 13.95 -17.02
CA PRO A 286 26.66 15.02 -17.05
C PRO A 286 26.81 15.95 -15.83
N ILE A 287 26.57 17.25 -16.04
CA ILE A 287 26.69 18.31 -15.04
C ILE A 287 25.39 18.42 -14.25
N PRO A 288 25.41 18.38 -12.91
CA PRO A 288 24.22 18.59 -12.10
C PRO A 288 23.81 20.07 -12.08
N LEU A 289 22.54 20.35 -12.38
CA LEU A 289 21.96 21.70 -12.27
C LEU A 289 21.54 21.96 -10.83
N LEU A 290 22.53 22.36 -10.02
CA LEU A 290 22.32 22.66 -8.61
C LEU A 290 21.82 24.10 -8.42
N PRO A 291 20.94 24.33 -7.42
CA PRO A 291 20.61 25.69 -6.97
C PRO A 291 21.84 26.48 -6.52
N GLU A 292 21.67 27.80 -6.43
CA GLU A 292 22.64 28.70 -5.81
C GLU A 292 22.99 28.25 -4.39
N ASN A 293 24.19 28.61 -3.94
CA ASN A 293 24.63 28.30 -2.58
C ASN A 293 23.70 28.96 -1.56
N THR A 294 23.34 28.20 -0.53
CA THR A 294 22.58 28.73 0.59
C THR A 294 23.36 29.85 1.26
N SER A 295 22.70 30.99 1.45
CA SER A 295 23.29 32.12 2.17
C SER A 295 23.12 31.92 3.67
N TYR A 296 24.25 32.03 4.37
CA TYR A 296 24.32 32.03 5.84
C TYR A 296 24.46 33.44 6.42
N GLU A 297 24.31 34.47 5.59
CA GLU A 297 24.41 35.87 5.98
C GLU A 297 23.02 36.45 6.30
N ASN A 298 22.98 37.47 7.18
CA ASN A 298 21.74 38.18 7.55
C ASN A 298 20.62 37.26 8.04
N LEU A 299 20.98 36.21 8.78
CA LEU A 299 20.03 35.27 9.36
C LEU A 299 19.11 35.98 10.35
N ILE A 300 17.80 35.83 10.15
CA ILE A 300 16.78 36.33 11.07
C ILE A 300 16.45 35.18 12.01
N GLU A 301 16.77 35.32 13.30
CA GLU A 301 16.34 34.35 14.32
C GLU A 301 14.82 34.45 14.50
N ILE A 302 14.10 33.37 14.23
CA ILE A 302 12.63 33.36 14.25
C ILE A 302 12.12 33.23 15.70
N SER A 303 12.93 32.68 16.60
CA SER A 303 12.59 32.51 18.02
C SER A 303 13.17 33.62 18.90
N GLN A 304 12.31 34.51 19.42
CA GLN A 304 12.68 35.34 20.57
C GLN A 304 12.46 34.54 21.87
N SER A 305 13.56 34.05 22.45
CA SER A 305 13.67 33.44 23.79
C SER A 305 12.68 32.32 24.14
N LEU A 306 13.18 31.09 24.31
CA LEU A 306 12.61 30.18 25.29
C LEU A 306 12.70 30.85 26.68
N PRO A 307 11.65 30.80 27.53
CA PRO A 307 11.88 31.01 28.94
C PRO A 307 12.93 29.98 29.37
N LEU A 308 13.95 30.44 30.09
CA LEU A 308 14.91 29.61 30.83
C LEU A 308 14.15 28.75 31.86
N PHE A 309 13.38 27.77 31.41
CA PHE A 309 13.06 26.61 32.22
C PHE A 309 14.25 25.69 32.10
N GLU A 310 15.16 25.86 33.07
CA GLU A 310 16.22 24.94 33.48
C GLU A 310 16.44 23.78 32.52
N ILE A 311 17.29 24.02 31.51
CA ILE A 311 17.86 23.00 30.65
C ILE A 311 18.52 21.88 31.50
N GLU A 312 18.94 22.18 32.73
CA GLU A 312 19.41 21.20 33.72
C GLU A 312 18.36 20.12 34.07
N SER A 313 17.06 20.38 33.91
CA SER A 313 16.00 19.38 34.16
C SER A 313 15.84 18.36 33.01
N PHE A 314 16.22 18.71 31.78
CA PHE A 314 16.35 17.76 30.66
C PHE A 314 17.60 16.90 30.73
N PHE A 315 18.64 17.41 31.40
CA PHE A 315 19.87 16.67 31.72
C PHE A 315 19.79 15.91 33.04
N SER A 316 18.71 16.05 33.81
CA SER A 316 18.45 15.16 34.94
C SER A 316 18.25 13.76 34.36
N GLU A 317 19.12 12.85 34.80
CA GLU A 317 19.23 11.44 34.41
C GLU A 317 18.04 10.98 33.59
N SER A 318 18.31 10.53 32.36
CA SER A 318 17.39 9.70 31.60
C SER A 318 16.78 8.68 32.57
N LYS A 319 15.57 8.96 33.09
CA LYS A 319 14.64 7.91 33.38
C LYS A 319 14.34 7.39 31.98
N LYS A 320 15.21 6.48 31.52
CA LYS A 320 14.78 5.33 30.74
C LYS A 320 13.56 4.86 31.49
N SER A 321 12.40 5.34 31.05
CA SER A 321 11.13 4.75 31.37
C SER A 321 11.35 3.30 30.98
N ASN A 322 11.64 2.47 31.98
CA ASN A 322 11.63 1.03 31.83
C ASN A 322 10.16 0.70 31.62
N TYR A 323 9.67 1.00 30.42
CA TYR A 323 8.36 0.61 29.96
C TYR A 323 8.37 -0.92 29.95
N ASN A 324 7.85 -1.48 31.03
CA ASN A 324 7.62 -2.92 31.21
C ASN A 324 6.25 -3.33 30.62
N GLY A 325 5.75 -2.58 29.63
CA GLY A 325 4.53 -2.94 28.92
C GLY A 325 4.79 -3.92 27.79
N LYS A 326 3.71 -4.49 27.27
CA LYS A 326 3.68 -5.60 26.29
C LYS A 326 4.43 -5.34 24.96
N PHE A 327 4.82 -4.09 24.70
CA PHE A 327 5.55 -3.66 23.50
C PHE A 327 7.06 -3.47 23.69
N LYS A 328 7.63 -4.02 24.77
CA LYS A 328 9.08 -4.03 24.97
C LYS A 328 9.76 -4.68 23.75
N LEU A 329 10.63 -3.91 23.10
CA LEU A 329 11.25 -4.21 21.81
C LEU A 329 11.99 -5.56 21.85
N SER A 330 11.43 -6.57 21.18
CA SER A 330 12.25 -7.65 20.65
C SER A 330 12.73 -7.25 19.25
N PRO A 331 13.96 -7.62 18.83
CA PRO A 331 14.47 -7.36 17.48
C PRO A 331 13.59 -7.90 16.35
N GLN A 332 12.60 -8.75 16.68
CA GLN A 332 11.63 -9.30 15.73
C GLN A 332 10.53 -8.31 15.29
N ASN A 333 10.39 -7.13 15.93
CA ASN A 333 9.34 -6.15 15.58
C ASN A 333 9.74 -5.12 14.50
N ARG A 334 10.53 -5.52 13.50
CA ARG A 334 10.91 -4.68 12.34
C ARG A 334 9.74 -4.34 11.37
N GLY A 335 8.52 -4.79 11.67
CA GLY A 335 7.31 -4.51 10.88
C GLY A 335 6.39 -3.40 11.41
N ALA A 336 6.79 -2.67 12.45
CA ALA A 336 5.93 -1.64 13.05
C ALA A 336 5.64 -0.49 12.06
N SER A 337 4.35 -0.17 11.90
CA SER A 337 3.89 0.96 11.07
C SER A 337 4.55 2.27 11.53
N PRO A 338 4.72 3.27 10.64
CA PRO A 338 5.30 4.56 11.00
C PRO A 338 4.65 5.19 12.26
N GLY A 339 3.35 4.99 12.47
CA GLY A 339 2.63 5.45 13.67
C GLY A 339 3.03 4.74 14.97
N ALA A 340 3.31 3.43 14.94
CA ALA A 340 3.79 2.68 16.10
C ALA A 340 5.23 3.04 16.50
N ARG A 341 6.04 3.51 15.53
CA ARG A 341 7.35 4.12 15.81
C ARG A 341 7.19 5.50 16.45
N LYS A 342 6.23 6.32 15.99
CA LYS A 342 5.92 7.65 16.53
C LYS A 342 5.43 7.63 17.98
N SER A 343 4.61 6.65 18.38
CA SER A 343 4.17 6.51 19.79
C SER A 343 5.30 6.19 20.78
N LEU A 344 6.46 5.74 20.27
CA LEU A 344 7.62 5.38 21.08
C LEU A 344 8.70 6.47 21.12
N PHE A 345 8.86 7.25 20.03
CA PHE A 345 10.00 8.17 19.87
C PHE A 345 9.62 9.64 19.59
N GLY A 346 8.34 9.98 19.40
CA GLY A 346 7.96 11.34 19.00
C GLY A 346 8.36 11.71 17.57
N GLU A 347 8.31 13.01 17.24
CA GLU A 347 8.80 13.59 15.98
C GLU A 347 10.27 14.03 16.15
N TYR A 348 11.10 13.81 15.14
CA TYR A 348 12.53 14.15 15.18
C TYR A 348 13.05 14.51 13.78
N LEU A 349 14.19 15.19 13.72
CA LEU A 349 14.88 15.54 12.48
C LEU A 349 15.98 14.51 12.17
N VAL A 350 16.16 14.20 10.90
CA VAL A 350 17.27 13.33 10.44
C VAL A 350 18.08 14.05 9.40
N LEU A 351 19.41 14.00 9.56
CA LEU A 351 20.34 14.48 8.55
C LEU A 351 20.36 13.52 7.36
N GLN A 352 20.06 14.03 6.17
CA GLN A 352 20.03 13.32 4.90
C GLN A 352 20.74 14.14 3.81
N ARG A 353 21.14 13.52 2.69
CA ARG A 353 21.67 14.32 1.56
C ARG A 353 20.55 15.13 0.96
N ARG A 354 20.85 16.40 0.65
CA ARG A 354 19.92 17.39 0.12
C ARG A 354 19.32 16.98 -1.22
N TYR A 355 20.08 16.26 -2.04
CA TYR A 355 19.69 15.86 -3.39
C TYR A 355 19.60 14.35 -3.56
N LYS A 356 18.70 13.92 -4.45
CA LYS A 356 18.64 12.54 -4.91
C LYS A 356 19.78 12.30 -5.88
N VAL A 357 20.65 11.34 -5.54
CA VAL A 357 21.86 11.02 -6.30
C VAL A 357 21.69 9.69 -7.03
N TYR A 358 22.10 9.61 -8.30
CA TYR A 358 21.98 8.40 -9.10
C TYR A 358 23.20 7.49 -8.86
N GLN A 359 22.96 6.34 -8.24
CA GLN A 359 24.01 5.41 -7.84
C GLN A 359 24.82 4.92 -9.04
N SER A 360 24.13 4.59 -10.13
CA SER A 360 24.73 4.09 -11.37
C SER A 360 25.73 5.08 -11.99
N LEU A 361 25.42 6.38 -11.92
CA LEU A 361 26.28 7.46 -12.39
C LEU A 361 27.51 7.62 -11.49
N ILE A 362 27.30 7.71 -10.16
CA ILE A 362 28.41 7.84 -9.22
C ILE A 362 29.37 6.66 -9.27
N ALA A 363 28.85 5.43 -9.39
CA ALA A 363 29.69 4.24 -9.54
C ALA A 363 30.55 4.27 -10.81
N SER A 364 30.02 4.83 -11.91
CA SER A 364 30.76 4.99 -13.16
C SER A 364 31.86 6.05 -13.02
N TYR A 365 31.53 7.18 -12.40
CA TYR A 365 32.45 8.27 -12.13
C TYR A 365 33.63 7.84 -11.26
N LEU A 366 33.36 7.18 -10.12
CA LEU A 366 34.41 6.66 -9.24
C LEU A 366 35.27 5.59 -9.92
N ARG A 367 34.67 4.74 -10.76
CA ARG A 367 35.42 3.73 -11.53
C ARG A 367 36.38 4.36 -12.52
N TYR A 368 35.94 5.37 -13.27
CA TYR A 368 36.77 6.11 -14.22
C TYR A 368 38.02 6.68 -13.53
N TRP A 369 37.84 7.37 -12.41
CA TRP A 369 38.96 7.97 -11.68
C TRP A 369 39.89 6.94 -11.03
N ARG A 370 39.34 5.84 -10.50
CA ARG A 370 40.13 4.71 -10.01
C ARG A 370 41.01 4.11 -11.11
N GLU A 371 40.45 3.88 -12.30
CA GLU A 371 41.18 3.32 -13.43
C GLU A 371 42.26 4.28 -13.93
N LYS A 372 41.96 5.58 -13.97
CA LYS A 372 42.94 6.64 -14.29
C LYS A 372 44.10 6.68 -13.27
N LYS A 373 43.79 6.53 -11.99
CA LYS A 373 44.79 6.48 -10.90
C LYS A 373 45.53 5.14 -10.81
N LYS A 374 45.03 4.10 -11.49
CA LYS A 374 45.55 2.71 -11.49
C LYS A 374 45.67 2.10 -10.09
N ILE A 375 44.70 2.37 -9.23
CA ILE A 375 44.65 1.85 -7.86
C ILE A 375 43.59 0.74 -7.74
N THR A 376 43.90 -0.31 -6.98
CA THR A 376 42.98 -1.42 -6.73
C THR A 376 41.99 -1.11 -5.62
N ILE A 377 40.85 -1.82 -5.58
CA ILE A 377 39.87 -1.68 -4.47
C ILE A 377 40.52 -2.04 -3.13
N LYS A 378 41.42 -3.04 -3.12
CA LYS A 378 42.12 -3.48 -1.91
C LYS A 378 42.99 -2.36 -1.32
N GLU A 379 43.75 -1.65 -2.15
CA GLU A 379 44.55 -0.50 -1.69
C GLU A 379 43.69 0.65 -1.19
N ILE A 380 42.51 0.87 -1.79
CA ILE A 380 41.53 1.85 -1.30
C ILE A 380 41.01 1.43 0.09
N ASP A 381 40.65 0.17 0.26
CA ASP A 381 40.17 -0.36 1.55
C ASP A 381 41.23 -0.21 2.66
N GLU A 382 42.48 -0.51 2.35
CA GLU A 382 43.62 -0.33 3.26
C GLU A 382 43.81 1.13 3.67
N LYS A 383 43.66 2.08 2.72
CA LYS A 383 43.74 3.52 2.99
C LYS A 383 42.56 4.06 3.79
N LEU A 384 41.35 3.51 3.60
CA LEU A 384 40.14 3.95 4.30
C LEU A 384 39.98 3.31 5.69
N GLY A 385 40.59 2.15 5.92
CA GLY A 385 40.59 1.46 7.22
C GLY A 385 39.27 0.76 7.58
N TYR A 386 38.44 0.37 6.60
CA TYR A 386 37.19 -0.35 6.86
C TYR A 386 37.38 -1.87 7.07
N LYS A 387 36.49 -2.48 7.87
CA LYS A 387 36.31 -3.94 7.93
C LYS A 387 35.52 -4.50 6.74
N ASP A 388 34.66 -3.69 6.12
CA ASP A 388 33.84 -4.03 4.95
C ASP A 388 34.36 -3.30 3.69
N THR A 389 34.35 -3.96 2.52
CA THR A 389 35.04 -3.48 1.30
C THR A 389 34.32 -2.31 0.62
N ALA A 390 35.00 -1.20 0.32
CA ALA A 390 34.57 -0.06 -0.50
C ALA A 390 34.15 -0.44 -1.93
N GLY A 391 34.42 -1.69 -2.36
CA GLY A 391 34.04 -2.21 -3.67
C GLY A 391 32.55 -2.05 -4.04
N HIS A 392 31.65 -1.99 -3.05
CA HIS A 392 30.23 -1.72 -3.25
C HIS A 392 29.93 -0.33 -3.88
N TRP A 393 30.81 0.65 -3.74
CA TRP A 393 30.66 1.97 -4.39
C TRP A 393 31.07 2.01 -5.86
N PHE A 394 31.82 1.01 -6.33
CA PHE A 394 32.37 0.96 -7.71
C PHE A 394 31.56 0.05 -8.65
N ARG A 395 30.43 -0.51 -8.18
CA ARG A 395 29.56 -1.42 -8.93
C ARG A 395 28.19 -0.79 -9.17
N LYS A 396 27.63 -1.02 -10.36
CA LYS A 396 26.24 -0.64 -10.68
C LYS A 396 25.35 -1.78 -10.18
N ASP A 397 24.83 -1.67 -8.97
CA ASP A 397 23.97 -2.71 -8.42
C ASP A 397 22.52 -2.42 -8.82
N SER A 398 21.99 -3.07 -9.84
CA SER A 398 20.56 -2.99 -10.16
C SER A 398 19.80 -4.06 -9.37
N GLY A 399 19.37 -3.73 -8.14
CA GLY A 399 18.40 -4.59 -7.46
C GLY A 399 17.15 -4.73 -8.34
N SER A 400 16.42 -5.87 -8.28
CA SER A 400 15.24 -6.19 -9.12
C SER A 400 14.08 -5.16 -9.10
N TRP A 401 14.23 -4.05 -8.38
CA TRP A 401 13.29 -2.95 -8.22
C TRP A 401 13.95 -1.55 -8.28
N GLY A 402 15.15 -1.42 -8.86
CA GLY A 402 15.83 -0.12 -9.00
C GLY A 402 16.30 0.53 -7.68
N LYS A 403 16.42 -0.27 -6.61
CA LYS A 403 16.91 0.15 -5.28
C LYS A 403 18.18 -0.60 -4.87
N GLY A 404 19.09 -0.81 -5.80
CA GLY A 404 20.36 -1.48 -5.52
C GLY A 404 21.51 -0.47 -5.57
N GLY A 405 22.49 -0.66 -4.69
CA GLY A 405 23.74 0.08 -4.71
C GLY A 405 23.86 1.16 -3.65
N SER A 406 25.06 1.26 -3.11
CA SER A 406 25.46 2.24 -2.10
C SER A 406 26.18 3.43 -2.72
N ILE A 407 26.04 4.60 -2.09
CA ILE A 407 26.79 5.82 -2.43
C ILE A 407 27.68 6.17 -1.23
N PRO A 408 28.96 6.57 -1.44
CA PRO A 408 29.85 6.97 -0.35
C PRO A 408 29.22 8.07 0.51
N LEU A 409 29.31 7.95 1.83
CA LEU A 409 28.91 9.01 2.77
C LEU A 409 29.69 10.29 2.50
N PRO A 410 29.20 11.48 2.90
CA PRO A 410 29.91 12.74 2.65
C PRO A 410 31.39 12.73 3.07
N ASP A 411 31.71 12.25 4.27
CA ASP A 411 33.10 12.12 4.71
C ASP A 411 33.91 11.11 3.88
N ASP A 412 33.26 10.00 3.50
CA ASP A 412 33.88 8.95 2.70
C ASP A 412 34.15 9.46 1.26
N TRP A 413 33.30 10.35 0.74
CA TRP A 413 33.48 11.00 -0.56
C TRP A 413 34.76 11.84 -0.61
N PHE A 414 35.00 12.69 0.40
CA PHE A 414 36.22 13.50 0.44
C PHE A 414 37.48 12.68 0.67
N LYS A 415 37.41 11.61 1.49
CA LYS A 415 38.53 10.65 1.59
C LYS A 415 38.82 9.97 0.25
N LEU A 416 37.78 9.56 -0.48
CA LEU A 416 37.96 9.01 -1.82
C LEU A 416 38.54 10.05 -2.78
N LYS A 417 38.14 11.32 -2.66
CA LYS A 417 38.69 12.42 -3.46
C LYS A 417 40.19 12.59 -3.23
N GLU A 418 40.64 12.53 -1.98
CA GLU A 418 42.07 12.56 -1.66
C GLU A 418 42.82 11.35 -2.23
N ILE A 419 42.22 10.15 -2.18
CA ILE A 419 42.86 8.91 -2.65
C ILE A 419 42.93 8.84 -4.18
N LEU A 420 41.84 9.21 -4.85
CA LEU A 420 41.64 9.07 -6.30
C LEU A 420 41.98 10.33 -7.08
N GLU A 421 42.07 11.49 -6.42
CA GLU A 421 42.34 12.80 -7.00
C GLU A 421 41.36 13.18 -8.13
N PHE A 422 40.07 12.93 -7.91
CA PHE A 422 39.01 13.31 -8.84
C PHE A 422 38.58 14.79 -8.70
N ASP A 423 37.90 15.32 -9.72
CA ASP A 423 37.46 16.71 -9.77
C ASP A 423 36.30 17.04 -8.80
N ASP A 424 35.77 18.26 -8.82
CA ASP A 424 34.70 18.72 -7.93
C ASP A 424 33.28 18.61 -8.52
N LEU A 425 33.14 18.02 -9.71
CA LEU A 425 31.90 17.99 -10.50
C LEU A 425 30.68 17.52 -9.69
N TYR A 426 30.87 16.56 -8.80
CA TYR A 426 29.80 15.95 -8.01
C TYR A 426 29.89 16.21 -6.50
N ASP A 427 30.83 17.03 -6.03
CA ASP A 427 31.03 17.28 -4.60
C ASP A 427 29.74 17.78 -3.94
N ARG A 428 29.21 18.92 -4.40
CA ARG A 428 27.98 19.50 -3.82
C ARG A 428 26.79 18.54 -3.93
N TRP A 429 26.65 17.86 -5.07
CA TRP A 429 25.52 16.96 -5.31
C TRP A 429 25.52 15.75 -4.36
N VAL A 430 26.69 15.19 -4.08
CA VAL A 430 26.86 13.99 -3.23
C VAL A 430 26.90 14.32 -1.74
N THR A 431 27.40 15.51 -1.38
CA THR A 431 27.77 15.82 0.01
C THR A 431 26.87 16.84 0.70
N GLU A 432 26.16 17.71 0.00
CA GLU A 432 25.25 18.66 0.66
C GLU A 432 24.16 17.92 1.43
N THR A 433 23.91 18.35 2.66
CA THR A 433 22.93 17.76 3.57
C THR A 433 21.83 18.75 3.94
N HIS A 434 20.73 18.19 4.43
CA HIS A 434 19.66 18.93 5.08
C HIS A 434 19.01 18.06 6.16
N LEU A 435 18.28 18.71 7.06
CA LEU A 435 17.44 18.05 8.04
C LEU A 435 16.05 17.82 7.46
N VAL A 436 15.58 16.57 7.58
CA VAL A 436 14.25 16.15 7.13
C VAL A 436 13.43 15.74 8.34
N LEU A 437 12.28 16.37 8.52
CA LEU A 437 11.31 16.01 9.55
C LEU A 437 10.76 14.61 9.35
N GLN A 438 11.05 13.73 10.31
CA GLN A 438 10.47 12.40 10.37
C GLN A 438 9.13 12.47 11.10
N THR A 439 8.05 12.61 10.35
CA THR A 439 6.68 12.58 10.85
C THR A 439 5.80 11.62 10.04
N VAL A 440 4.68 11.18 10.62
CA VAL A 440 3.66 10.44 9.87
C VAL A 440 2.90 11.46 9.04
N LYS A 441 3.08 11.43 7.73
CA LYS A 441 2.23 12.21 6.83
C LYS A 441 0.89 11.51 6.64
N PRO A 442 -0.24 12.18 6.94
CA PRO A 442 -1.53 11.66 6.55
C PRO A 442 -1.60 11.60 5.02
N HIS A 443 -2.31 10.61 4.50
CA HIS A 443 -2.64 10.64 3.08
C HIS A 443 -3.57 11.84 2.82
N PRO A 444 -3.41 12.59 1.72
CA PRO A 444 -4.17 13.83 1.47
C PRO A 444 -5.69 13.61 1.48
N LYS A 445 -6.15 12.44 1.05
CA LYS A 445 -7.58 12.05 1.07
C LYS A 445 -8.09 11.53 2.43
N GLY A 446 -7.25 11.48 3.46
CA GLY A 446 -7.59 11.00 4.81
C GLY A 446 -7.07 9.60 5.16
N LYS A 447 -7.44 9.14 6.36
CA LYS A 447 -6.95 7.86 6.91
C LYS A 447 -7.65 6.65 6.30
N ASN A 448 -7.00 5.49 6.41
CA ASN A 448 -7.64 4.21 6.10
C ASN A 448 -8.92 4.05 6.96
N PRO A 449 -10.05 3.60 6.38
CA PRO A 449 -11.31 3.46 7.11
C PRO A 449 -11.31 2.39 8.21
N GLY A 450 -10.32 1.48 8.22
CA GLY A 450 -10.30 0.33 9.10
C GLY A 450 -11.16 -0.82 8.57
N ASP A 451 -11.18 -1.91 9.32
CA ASP A 451 -11.81 -3.19 8.96
C ASP A 451 -13.07 -3.50 9.79
N VAL A 452 -13.59 -2.53 10.54
CA VAL A 452 -14.90 -2.60 11.19
C VAL A 452 -15.83 -1.61 10.51
N TRP A 453 -16.83 -2.11 9.80
CA TRP A 453 -17.77 -1.31 9.03
C TRP A 453 -19.14 -1.31 9.72
N GLU A 454 -19.54 -0.16 10.23
CA GLU A 454 -20.87 0.06 10.78
C GLU A 454 -21.85 0.36 9.64
N ILE A 455 -22.71 -0.61 9.29
CA ILE A 455 -23.70 -0.48 8.21
C ILE A 455 -25.02 -1.05 8.70
N LYS A 456 -26.08 -0.25 8.59
CA LYS A 456 -27.45 -0.65 8.99
C LYS A 456 -28.03 -1.67 8.00
N LEU A 457 -28.84 -2.59 8.53
CA LEU A 457 -29.73 -3.42 7.71
C LEU A 457 -30.79 -2.54 7.04
N GLN A 458 -31.03 -2.76 5.74
CA GLN A 458 -32.05 -2.05 4.95
C GLN A 458 -33.22 -3.02 4.65
N PRO A 459 -34.47 -2.72 5.03
CA PRO A 459 -35.61 -3.55 4.66
C PRO A 459 -35.98 -3.35 3.18
N LEU A 460 -36.24 -4.43 2.43
CA LEU A 460 -36.92 -4.37 1.13
C LEU A 460 -38.43 -4.61 1.33
N SER A 461 -39.28 -3.90 0.58
CA SER A 461 -40.75 -4.00 0.68
C SER A 461 -41.33 -5.28 0.09
N GLU A 462 -40.60 -5.94 -0.82
CA GLU A 462 -41.02 -7.20 -1.44
C GLU A 462 -40.25 -8.36 -0.80
N ALA A 463 -40.97 -9.09 0.07
CA ALA A 463 -40.55 -10.23 0.86
C ALA A 463 -39.43 -9.99 1.89
N HIS A 464 -39.58 -10.65 3.04
CA HIS A 464 -38.70 -10.56 4.21
C HIS A 464 -37.29 -11.11 3.91
N PHE A 465 -36.47 -10.37 3.17
CA PHE A 465 -35.08 -10.69 2.86
C PHE A 465 -34.15 -9.95 3.84
N ALA A 466 -33.16 -10.66 4.36
CA ALA A 466 -31.96 -9.99 4.87
C ALA A 466 -31.15 -9.64 3.62
N THR A 467 -31.40 -8.44 3.07
CA THR A 467 -30.77 -7.98 1.84
C THR A 467 -29.28 -7.74 2.09
N PHE A 468 -28.47 -8.10 1.10
CA PHE A 468 -27.07 -7.68 1.01
C PHE A 468 -27.07 -6.14 0.90
N PRO A 469 -26.63 -5.35 1.90
CA PRO A 469 -26.84 -3.91 1.89
C PRO A 469 -26.06 -3.21 0.78
N GLU A 470 -26.67 -2.24 0.10
CA GLU A 470 -26.04 -1.52 -1.01
C GLU A 470 -24.73 -0.84 -0.60
N GLU A 471 -24.70 -0.19 0.58
CA GLU A 471 -23.49 0.44 1.12
C GLU A 471 -22.35 -0.55 1.36
N LEU A 472 -22.68 -1.80 1.71
CA LEU A 472 -21.67 -2.83 1.93
C LEU A 472 -21.02 -3.25 0.62
N VAL A 473 -21.86 -3.53 -0.38
CA VAL A 473 -21.44 -3.86 -1.74
C VAL A 473 -20.63 -2.71 -2.34
N LYS A 474 -21.10 -1.46 -2.17
CA LYS A 474 -20.44 -0.26 -2.67
C LYS A 474 -19.01 -0.16 -2.17
N LYS A 475 -18.78 -0.34 -0.86
CA LYS A 475 -17.42 -0.36 -0.29
C LYS A 475 -16.55 -1.45 -0.87
N CYS A 476 -17.08 -2.66 -1.08
CA CYS A 476 -16.34 -3.75 -1.71
C CYS A 476 -15.95 -3.42 -3.16
N ILE A 477 -16.87 -2.88 -3.96
CA ILE A 477 -16.62 -2.52 -5.37
C ILE A 477 -15.65 -1.35 -5.49
N GLU A 478 -15.81 -0.28 -4.70
CA GLU A 478 -14.89 0.86 -4.69
C GLU A 478 -13.47 0.45 -4.29
N ALA A 479 -13.35 -0.53 -3.38
CA ALA A 479 -12.06 -1.07 -2.98
C ALA A 479 -11.43 -1.99 -4.02
N GLY A 480 -12.21 -2.93 -4.56
CA GLY A 480 -11.69 -4.08 -5.30
C GLY A 480 -11.88 -4.06 -6.82
N CYS A 481 -12.68 -3.13 -7.35
CA CYS A 481 -12.95 -3.06 -8.79
C CYS A 481 -12.45 -1.73 -9.38
N PRO A 482 -11.58 -1.76 -10.41
CA PRO A 482 -11.25 -0.55 -11.16
C PRO A 482 -12.50 -0.01 -11.87
N GLU A 483 -12.48 1.29 -12.18
CA GLU A 483 -13.54 1.91 -12.98
C GLU A 483 -13.64 1.25 -14.36
N GLY A 484 -14.88 1.02 -14.83
CA GLY A 484 -15.15 0.23 -16.04
C GLY A 484 -14.87 -1.27 -15.91
N GLY A 485 -14.37 -1.74 -14.76
CA GLY A 485 -14.09 -3.15 -14.48
C GLY A 485 -15.34 -4.03 -14.45
N LEU A 486 -15.13 -5.34 -14.42
CA LEU A 486 -16.18 -6.36 -14.38
C LEU A 486 -16.36 -6.92 -12.97
N VAL A 487 -17.57 -6.76 -12.41
CA VAL A 487 -17.99 -7.32 -11.14
C VAL A 487 -18.78 -8.62 -11.37
N LEU A 488 -18.53 -9.65 -10.57
CA LEU A 488 -19.30 -10.90 -10.59
C LEU A 488 -19.99 -11.13 -9.24
N ASP A 489 -21.26 -11.50 -9.29
CA ASP A 489 -21.97 -12.12 -8.16
C ASP A 489 -22.46 -13.52 -8.57
N PRO A 490 -21.82 -14.60 -8.09
CA PRO A 490 -22.22 -15.97 -8.37
C PRO A 490 -23.51 -16.41 -7.64
N PHE A 491 -24.04 -15.60 -6.73
CA PHE A 491 -25.25 -15.88 -5.96
C PHE A 491 -26.13 -14.61 -5.86
N ALA A 492 -26.62 -14.16 -7.01
CA ALA A 492 -27.10 -12.79 -7.19
C ALA A 492 -28.34 -12.41 -6.38
N GLY A 493 -29.22 -13.35 -6.05
CA GLY A 493 -30.45 -13.14 -5.31
C GLY A 493 -31.30 -12.01 -5.89
N SER A 494 -31.47 -10.92 -5.13
CA SER A 494 -32.21 -9.73 -5.55
C SER A 494 -31.47 -8.84 -6.57
N GLY A 495 -30.24 -9.18 -6.95
CA GLY A 495 -29.44 -8.45 -7.93
C GLY A 495 -28.77 -7.17 -7.41
N THR A 496 -28.63 -7.01 -6.09
CA THR A 496 -28.07 -5.78 -5.48
C THR A 496 -26.67 -5.48 -6.00
N VAL A 497 -25.83 -6.49 -6.19
CA VAL A 497 -24.46 -6.30 -6.69
C VAL A 497 -24.44 -5.69 -8.09
N GLY A 498 -25.32 -6.13 -8.99
CA GLY A 498 -25.43 -5.57 -10.32
C GLY A 498 -25.94 -4.12 -10.31
N LYS A 499 -26.94 -3.83 -9.47
CA LYS A 499 -27.44 -2.46 -9.27
C LYS A 499 -26.31 -1.51 -8.85
N VAL A 500 -25.58 -1.85 -7.79
CA VAL A 500 -24.51 -1.00 -7.25
C VAL A 500 -23.32 -0.91 -8.20
N ALA A 501 -22.98 -2.00 -8.91
CA ALA A 501 -21.95 -1.95 -9.95
C ALA A 501 -22.29 -0.91 -11.03
N ASN A 502 -23.54 -0.90 -11.50
CA ASN A 502 -23.99 0.05 -12.51
C ASN A 502 -23.97 1.50 -12.01
N GLU A 503 -24.44 1.77 -10.78
CA GLU A 503 -24.38 3.11 -10.16
C GLU A 503 -22.94 3.62 -10.01
N LEU A 504 -21.99 2.70 -9.84
CA LEU A 504 -20.58 3.01 -9.81
C LEU A 504 -19.93 3.00 -11.19
N ASN A 505 -20.63 2.85 -12.32
CA ASN A 505 -20.00 2.75 -13.65
C ASN A 505 -19.07 1.53 -13.81
N ARG A 506 -19.49 0.36 -13.33
CA ARG A 506 -18.82 -0.94 -13.52
C ARG A 506 -19.77 -1.90 -14.25
N ASN A 507 -19.21 -2.77 -15.08
CA ASN A 507 -19.96 -3.86 -15.71
C ASN A 507 -20.24 -4.96 -14.69
N SER A 508 -21.29 -5.76 -14.89
CA SER A 508 -21.64 -6.86 -13.98
C SER A 508 -22.09 -8.14 -14.68
N ILE A 509 -21.72 -9.28 -14.10
CA ILE A 509 -22.31 -10.59 -14.37
C ILE A 509 -22.98 -11.09 -13.09
N LEU A 510 -24.23 -11.51 -13.20
CA LEU A 510 -25.03 -12.07 -12.13
C LEU A 510 -25.39 -13.52 -12.47
N ILE A 511 -25.31 -14.41 -11.48
CA ILE A 511 -25.74 -15.80 -11.62
C ILE A 511 -26.82 -16.08 -10.57
N GLU A 512 -27.95 -16.66 -11.01
CA GLU A 512 -29.05 -17.05 -10.13
C GLU A 512 -29.67 -18.39 -10.58
N LEU A 513 -30.31 -19.12 -9.66
CA LEU A 513 -30.88 -20.45 -9.89
C LEU A 513 -32.31 -20.45 -10.44
#